data_AF-A0A959Z4L9-F1
#
_entry.id   AF-A0A959Z4L9-F1
#
_cell.length_a   1.000
_cell.length_b   1.000
_cell.length_c   1.000
_cell.angle_alpha   90.00
_cell.angle_beta   90.00
_cell.angle_gamma   90.00
#
_symmetry.space_group_name_H-M   'P 1'
#
loop_
_entity.id
_entity.type
_entity.pdbx_description
1 polymer ?
#
loop_
_entity_poly.entity_id
_entity_poly.type
_entity_poly.pdbx_seq_one_letter_code
_entity_poly.pdbx_strand_id
1 'polypeptide(L)' 'PAADRLFIDGADAGAPLLLLDARGRVVLRATGQAGRTTMDVSGPAPGIYLLRSEADAVPVVIAR' A
#
# COMPACT_ATOMS: atom_id res chain seq x y z
N PRO A 1 -11.30 -9.16 12.07
CA PRO A 1 -10.46 -9.80 11.02
C PRO A 1 -9.82 -8.73 10.12
N ALA A 2 -8.49 -8.61 10.18
CA ALA A 2 -7.70 -7.57 9.50
C ALA A 2 -6.84 -8.12 8.35
N ALA A 3 -7.10 -9.36 7.90
CA ALA A 3 -6.24 -10.07 6.93
C ALA A 3 -6.08 -9.33 5.60
N ASP A 4 -7.05 -8.46 5.25
CA ASP A 4 -7.06 -7.72 3.98
C ASP A 4 -6.78 -6.23 4.14
N ARG A 5 -6.12 -5.80 5.21
CA ARG A 5 -5.81 -4.37 5.43
C ARG A 5 -4.32 -4.13 5.63
N LEU A 6 -3.79 -3.21 4.83
CA LEU A 6 -2.49 -2.61 5.05
C LEU A 6 -2.65 -1.31 5.82
N PHE A 7 -1.97 -1.20 6.96
CA PHE A 7 -1.92 0.03 7.76
C PHE A 7 -0.57 0.72 7.53
N ILE A 8 -0.63 2.01 7.22
CA ILE A 8 0.53 2.81 6.82
C ILE A 8 0.58 4.00 7.77
N ASP A 9 1.58 4.01 8.63
CA ASP A 9 1.83 5.08 9.59
C ASP A 9 2.84 6.08 9.02
N GLY A 10 2.62 7.37 9.27
CA GLY A 10 3.56 8.42 8.87
C GLY A 10 3.53 8.82 7.39
N ALA A 11 2.51 8.41 6.64
CA ALA A 11 2.29 8.95 5.30
C ALA A 11 1.91 10.43 5.36
N ASP A 12 2.51 11.24 4.50
CA ASP A 12 2.14 12.65 4.36
C ASP A 12 0.67 12.80 3.98
N ALA A 13 -0.07 13.61 4.74
CA ALA A 13 -1.48 13.83 4.50
C ALA A 13 -1.69 14.48 3.11
N GLY A 14 -2.54 13.87 2.28
CA GLY A 14 -2.78 14.31 0.90
C GLY A 14 -1.80 13.73 -0.14
N ALA A 15 -0.70 13.12 0.28
CA ALA A 15 0.28 12.55 -0.65
C ALA A 15 -0.20 11.21 -1.25
N PRO A 16 0.18 10.89 -2.49
CA PRO A 16 -0.20 9.63 -3.12
C PRO A 16 0.57 8.45 -2.52
N LEU A 17 -0.15 7.36 -2.25
CA LEU A 17 0.41 6.06 -1.91
C LEU A 17 0.02 5.05 -3.01
N LEU A 18 1.01 4.38 -3.57
CA LEU A 18 0.83 3.45 -4.69
C LEU A 18 1.29 2.06 -4.27
N LEU A 19 0.48 1.04 -4.51
CA LEU A 19 0.92 -0.35 -4.43
C LEU A 19 1.22 -0.83 -5.84
N LEU A 20 2.43 -1.32 -6.08
CA LEU A 20 2.90 -1.78 -7.39
C LEU A 20 3.16 -3.28 -7.38
N ASP A 21 2.82 -3.96 -8.48
CA ASP A 21 3.20 -5.36 -8.70
C ASP A 21 4.68 -5.52 -9.12
N ALA A 22 5.14 -6.76 -9.27
CA ALA A 22 6.51 -7.07 -9.68
C ALA A 22 6.90 -6.55 -11.09
N ARG A 23 5.92 -6.10 -11.89
CA ARG A 23 6.14 -5.48 -13.20
C ARG A 23 6.12 -3.95 -13.11
N GLY A 24 6.01 -3.38 -11.91
CA GLY A 24 5.92 -1.94 -11.70
C GLY A 24 4.56 -1.35 -12.06
N ARG A 25 3.50 -2.16 -12.19
CA ARG A 25 2.15 -1.66 -12.48
C ARG A 25 1.46 -1.31 -11.18
N VAL A 26 0.81 -0.14 -11.13
CA VAL A 26 -0.01 0.25 -9.98
C VAL A 26 -1.25 -0.62 -9.92
N VAL A 27 -1.38 -1.39 -8.83
CA VAL A 27 -2.54 -2.25 -8.55
C VAL A 27 -3.53 -1.63 -7.57
N LEU A 28 -3.04 -0.77 -6.67
CA LEU A 28 -3.88 0.00 -5.74
C LEU A 28 -3.33 1.41 -5.57
N ARG A 29 -4.24 2.33 -5.22
CA ARG A 29 -3.91 3.72 -4.88
C ARG A 29 -4.66 4.12 -3.62
N ALA A 30 -4.00 4.88 -2.76
CA ALA A 30 -4.62 5.57 -1.65
C ALA A 30 -4.04 6.99 -1.55
N THR A 31 -4.74 7.84 -0.81
CA THR A 31 -4.25 9.16 -0.43
C THR A 31 -3.91 9.11 1.06
N GLY A 32 -2.69 9.54 1.39
CA GLY A 32 -2.20 9.63 2.75
C GLY A 32 -3.16 10.41 3.64
N GLN A 33 -3.43 9.89 4.82
CA GLN A 33 -4.23 10.52 5.86
C GLN A 33 -3.33 10.92 7.03
N ALA A 34 -3.70 12.01 7.71
CA ALA A 34 -3.00 12.41 8.94
C ALA A 34 -3.04 11.26 9.97
N GLY A 35 -1.87 10.88 10.47
CA GLY A 35 -1.70 9.75 11.39
C GLY A 35 -1.57 8.42 10.65
N ARG A 36 -2.69 7.77 10.36
CA ARG A 36 -2.72 6.40 9.80
C ARG A 36 -3.59 6.32 8.56
N THR A 37 -3.00 5.83 7.47
CA THR A 37 -3.73 5.45 6.26
C THR A 37 -4.04 3.97 6.28
N THR A 38 -5.23 3.59 5.83
CA THR A 38 -5.61 2.18 5.65
C THR A 38 -5.88 1.93 4.18
N MET A 39 -5.30 0.86 3.64
CA MET A 39 -5.52 0.40 2.28
C MET A 39 -6.12 -1.01 2.29
N ASP A 40 -7.18 -1.21 1.53
CA ASP A 40 -7.81 -2.52 1.32
C ASP A 40 -7.01 -3.32 0.29
N VAL A 41 -6.45 -4.46 0.72
CA VAL A 41 -5.63 -5.36 -0.10
C VAL A 41 -6.34 -6.68 -0.42
N SER A 42 -7.67 -6.74 -0.31
CA SER A 42 -8.49 -7.90 -0.69
C SER A 42 -8.53 -8.16 -2.20
N GLY A 43 -8.19 -7.17 -3.03
CA GLY A 43 -8.15 -7.28 -4.48
C GLY A 43 -6.91 -8.02 -5.02
N PRO A 44 -5.68 -7.54 -4.73
CA PRO A 44 -4.45 -8.12 -5.28
C PRO A 44 -4.23 -9.59 -4.87
N ALA A 45 -3.72 -10.40 -5.80
CA ALA A 45 -3.37 -11.80 -5.53
C ALA A 45 -2.22 -11.91 -4.50
N PRO A 46 -2.07 -13.04 -3.79
CA PRO A 46 -0.92 -13.24 -2.91
C PRO A 46 0.41 -13.07 -3.66
N GLY A 47 1.37 -12.39 -3.05
CA GLY A 47 2.66 -12.07 -3.65
C GLY A 47 3.41 -10.94 -2.98
N ILE A 48 4.56 -10.59 -3.57
CA ILE A 48 5.37 -9.45 -3.15
C ILE A 48 5.02 -8.25 -4.03
N TYR A 49 4.74 -7.13 -3.36
CA TYR A 49 4.41 -5.84 -3.95
C TYR A 49 5.39 -4.78 -3.43
N LEU A 50 5.36 -3.62 -4.06
CA LEU A 50 6.10 -2.44 -3.59
C LEU A 50 5.08 -1.36 -3.20
N LEU A 51 5.06 -0.94 -1.94
CA LEU A 51 4.38 0.28 -1.54
C LEU A 51 5.32 1.45 -1.81
N ARG A 52 4.85 2.44 -2.55
CA ARG A 52 5.60 3.64 -2.90
C ARG A 52 4.87 4.89 -2.42
N SER A 53 5.59 5.74 -1.69
CA SER A 53 5.24 7.13 -1.42
C SER A 53 6.12 8.06 -2.27
N GLU A 54 6.03 9.37 -2.06
CA GLU A 54 6.94 10.31 -2.73
C GLU A 54 8.40 10.14 -2.27
N ALA A 55 8.61 9.85 -0.99
CA ALA A 55 9.94 9.75 -0.38
C ALA A 55 10.50 8.32 -0.37
N ASP A 56 9.64 7.30 -0.27
CA ASP A 56 10.06 5.94 0.09
C ASP A 56 9.43 4.86 -0.81
N ALA A 57 10.09 3.71 -0.81
CA ALA A 57 9.57 2.48 -1.41
C ALA A 57 9.87 1.29 -0.49
N VAL A 58 8.82 0.58 -0.07
CA VAL A 58 8.90 -0.51 0.92
C VAL A 58 8.26 -1.77 0.34
N PRO A 59 8.91 -2.95 0.42
CA PRO A 59 8.30 -4.19 0.00
C PRO A 59 7.14 -4.57 0.94
N VAL A 60 6.03 -5.01 0.35
CA VAL A 60 4.83 -5.47 1.06
C VAL A 60 4.54 -6.90 0.62
N VAL A 61 4.39 -7.81 1.58
CA VAL A 61 3.98 -9.19 1.32
C VAL A 61 2.49 -9.32 1.59
N ILE A 62 1.74 -9.76 0.59
CA ILE A 62 0.36 -10.20 0.75
C ILE A 62 0.41 -11.74 0.74
N ALA A 63 0.22 -12.35 1.90
CA ALA A 63 0.08 -13.80 2.06
C ALA A 63 -1.31 -14.07 2.64
N ARG A 64 -2.10 -14.92 1.98
CA ARG A 64 -3.44 -15.32 2.44
C ARG A 64 -3.40 -16.76 2.93
#